data_AF-A0AAN5CWF1-F1
#
_entry.id   AF-A0AAN5CWF1-F1
#
_cell.length_a   1.000
_cell.length_b   1.000
_cell.length_c   1.000
_cell.angle_alpha   90.00
_cell.angle_beta   90.00
_cell.angle_gamma   90.00
#
_symmetry.space_group_name_H-M   'P 1'
#
loop_
_entity.id
_entity.type
_entity.pdbx_description
1 polymer ?
#
loop_
_entity_poly.entity_id
_entity_poly.type
_entity_poly.pdbx_seq_one_letter_code
_entity_poly.pdbx_strand_id
1 'polypeptide(L)'
;IQHLTLSTASDRIASRMKIVFITAVLGQDSGFLDATTPGALSSQLNNNIDRIREGLGEKVGMICRSTSLYVSATVIAFAMDWRIALIMVWTGPICILFTALTPVLTATPLSSMLKSGEEANGVAEEAILNVKTVAACNGEEGMIEKYGRILHSSVRPAVRVGAITGFLEVAILFFIYPNAFSRESSSSCSTSS
;
A
#
# COMPACT_ATOMS: atom_id res chain seq x y z
N ILE A 1 -4.10 22.21 0.66
CA ILE A 1 -5.42 22.46 0.03
C ILE A 1 -5.93 21.22 -0.70
N GLN A 2 -5.26 20.73 -1.76
CA GLN A 2 -5.68 19.52 -2.50
C GLN A 2 -5.97 18.28 -1.63
N HIS A 3 -5.09 17.97 -0.67
CA HIS A 3 -5.28 16.83 0.24
C HIS A 3 -6.54 16.98 1.12
N LEU A 4 -6.77 18.20 1.64
CA LEU A 4 -7.93 18.51 2.49
C LEU A 4 -9.24 18.43 1.71
N THR A 5 -9.26 18.91 0.46
CA THR A 5 -10.45 18.86 -0.39
C THR A 5 -10.81 17.42 -0.79
N LEU A 6 -9.80 16.58 -1.07
CA LEU A 6 -10.02 15.18 -1.42
C LEU A 6 -10.48 14.35 -0.22
N SER A 7 -9.88 14.60 0.95
CA SER A 7 -10.33 13.99 2.21
C SER A 7 -11.79 14.35 2.52
N THR A 8 -12.13 15.64 2.42
CA THR A 8 -13.53 16.09 2.62
C THR A 8 -14.50 15.47 1.60
N ALA A 9 -14.08 15.33 0.34
CA ALA A 9 -14.89 14.69 -0.70
C ALA A 9 -15.10 13.19 -0.42
N SER A 10 -14.04 12.50 0.00
CA SER A 10 -14.07 11.07 0.36
C SER A 10 -14.98 10.82 1.55
N ASP A 11 -14.98 11.72 2.54
CA ASP A 11 -15.86 11.64 3.71
C ASP A 11 -17.34 11.80 3.35
N ARG A 12 -17.63 12.69 2.40
CA ARG A 12 -18.99 12.85 1.85
C ARG A 12 -19.44 11.62 1.08
N ILE A 13 -18.58 11.03 0.26
CA ILE A 13 -18.87 9.81 -0.50
C ILE A 13 -19.10 8.63 0.47
N ALA A 14 -18.25 8.48 1.48
CA ALA A 14 -18.39 7.47 2.52
C ALA A 14 -19.72 7.60 3.28
N SER A 15 -20.09 8.83 3.67
CA SER A 15 -21.34 9.09 4.36
C SER A 15 -22.56 8.75 3.49
N ARG A 16 -22.51 9.09 2.20
CA ARG A 16 -23.55 8.71 1.22
C ARG A 16 -23.67 7.19 1.09
N MET A 17 -22.56 6.47 1.00
CA MET A 17 -22.56 5.01 0.93
C MET A 17 -23.16 4.37 2.20
N LYS A 18 -22.86 4.89 3.40
CA LYS A 18 -23.50 4.42 4.65
C LYS A 18 -25.03 4.53 4.57
N ILE A 19 -25.52 5.70 4.15
CA ILE A 19 -26.96 5.95 4.06
C ILE A 19 -27.62 4.98 3.07
N VAL A 20 -27.07 4.86 1.85
CA VAL A 20 -27.60 3.95 0.82
C VAL A 20 -27.59 2.50 1.29
N PHE A 21 -26.52 2.06 1.93
CA PHE A 21 -26.43 0.70 2.45
C PHE A 21 -27.46 0.43 3.55
N ILE A 22 -27.60 1.34 4.52
CA ILE A 22 -28.60 1.19 5.59
C ILE A 22 -30.01 1.16 5.00
N THR A 23 -30.32 2.03 4.04
CA THR A 23 -31.62 2.03 3.35
C THR A 23 -31.86 0.71 2.59
N ALA A 24 -30.84 0.15 1.95
CA ALA A 24 -30.95 -1.14 1.26
C ALA A 24 -31.17 -2.30 2.23
N VAL A 25 -30.45 -2.33 3.36
CA VAL A 25 -30.60 -3.37 4.40
C VAL A 25 -31.99 -3.33 5.03
N LEU A 26 -32.56 -2.15 5.25
CA LEU A 26 -33.92 -2.00 5.79
C LEU A 26 -35.02 -2.47 4.83
N GLY A 27 -34.74 -2.57 3.53
CA GLY A 27 -35.67 -3.09 2.51
C GLY A 27 -35.55 -4.60 2.25
N GLN A 28 -34.65 -5.29 2.93
CA GLN A 28 -34.37 -6.71 2.73
C GLN A 28 -35.35 -7.59 3.54
N ASP A 29 -35.65 -8.80 3.04
CA ASP A 29 -36.57 -9.75 3.70
C ASP A 29 -36.13 -10.12 5.13
N SER A 30 -37.12 -10.31 6.01
CA SER A 30 -36.92 -10.76 7.40
C SER A 30 -36.07 -12.03 7.53
N GLY A 31 -36.17 -12.98 6.59
CA GLY A 31 -35.36 -14.21 6.61
C GLY A 31 -33.87 -13.97 6.39
N PHE A 32 -33.50 -12.92 5.63
CA PHE A 32 -32.10 -12.54 5.46
C PHE A 32 -31.56 -11.82 6.70
N LEU A 33 -32.38 -10.96 7.32
CA LEU A 33 -32.01 -10.23 8.54
C LEU A 33 -31.86 -11.17 9.73
N ASP A 34 -32.68 -12.22 9.83
CA ASP A 34 -32.61 -13.22 10.90
C ASP A 34 -31.44 -14.21 10.72
N ALA A 35 -31.08 -14.50 9.46
CA ALA A 35 -29.92 -15.31 9.13
C ALA A 35 -28.57 -14.58 9.34
N THR A 36 -28.56 -13.24 9.50
CA THR A 36 -27.33 -12.45 9.50
C THR A 36 -27.15 -11.66 10.80
N THR A 37 -26.02 -11.86 11.49
CA THR A 37 -25.70 -11.13 12.72
C THR A 37 -25.54 -9.62 12.44
N PRO A 38 -26.30 -8.73 13.12
CA PRO A 38 -26.25 -7.27 12.88
C PRO A 38 -24.85 -6.67 13.04
N GLY A 39 -24.07 -7.19 14.00
CA GLY A 39 -22.69 -6.76 14.25
C GLY A 39 -21.71 -7.10 13.12
N ALA A 40 -21.93 -8.23 12.44
CA ALA A 40 -21.08 -8.64 11.31
C ALA A 40 -21.30 -7.72 10.10
N LEU A 41 -22.55 -7.36 9.79
CA LEU A 41 -22.89 -6.46 8.69
C LEU A 41 -22.33 -5.04 8.91
N SER A 42 -22.44 -4.51 10.12
CA SER A 42 -21.91 -3.19 10.46
C SER A 42 -20.37 -3.15 10.38
N SER A 43 -19.71 -4.21 10.85
CA SER A 43 -18.25 -4.33 10.75
C SER A 43 -17.78 -4.46 9.29
N GLN A 44 -18.45 -5.28 8.48
CA GLN A 44 -18.14 -5.40 7.05
C GLN A 44 -18.38 -4.08 6.31
N LEU A 45 -19.47 -3.37 6.61
CA LEU A 45 -19.75 -2.06 6.02
C LEU A 45 -18.64 -1.06 6.32
N ASN A 46 -18.24 -0.93 7.60
CA ASN A 46 -17.18 -0.01 7.99
C ASN A 46 -15.86 -0.37 7.29
N ASN A 47 -15.47 -1.65 7.28
CA ASN A 47 -14.28 -2.10 6.57
C ASN A 47 -14.31 -1.76 5.06
N ASN A 48 -15.44 -1.97 4.39
CA ASN A 48 -15.58 -1.63 2.97
C ASN A 48 -15.50 -0.13 2.73
N ILE A 49 -16.12 0.67 3.60
CA ILE A 49 -16.11 2.14 3.49
C ILE A 49 -14.74 2.71 3.78
N ASP A 50 -14.01 2.16 4.76
CA ASP A 50 -12.65 2.60 5.08
C ASP A 50 -11.71 2.29 3.92
N ARG A 51 -11.80 1.10 3.30
CA ARG A 51 -11.06 0.76 2.07
C ARG A 51 -11.35 1.74 0.92
N ILE A 52 -12.61 2.15 0.76
CA ILE A 52 -13.01 3.12 -0.26
C ILE A 52 -12.47 4.51 0.06
N ARG A 53 -12.49 4.95 1.33
CA ARG A 53 -11.94 6.24 1.77
C ARG A 53 -10.43 6.30 1.56
N GLU A 54 -9.71 5.25 1.92
CA GLU A 54 -8.26 5.13 1.66
C GLU A 54 -7.97 5.18 0.15
N GLY A 55 -8.79 4.49 -0.65
CA GLY A 55 -8.67 4.51 -2.11
C GLY A 55 -8.93 5.88 -2.73
N LEU A 56 -10.01 6.56 -2.33
CA LEU A 56 -10.45 7.81 -2.94
C LEU A 56 -9.73 9.04 -2.40
N GLY A 57 -9.34 9.06 -1.12
CA GLY A 57 -8.80 10.25 -0.47
C GLY A 57 -7.32 10.44 -0.68
N GLU A 58 -6.52 9.38 -0.50
CA GLU A 58 -5.07 9.49 -0.53
C GLU A 58 -4.50 9.16 -1.92
N LYS A 59 -4.90 8.01 -2.48
CA LYS A 59 -4.31 7.50 -3.73
C LYS A 59 -4.66 8.37 -4.94
N VAL A 60 -5.91 8.77 -5.09
CA VAL A 60 -6.34 9.62 -6.22
C VAL A 60 -5.63 10.97 -6.20
N GLY A 61 -5.46 11.56 -5.02
CA GLY A 61 -4.76 12.83 -4.84
C GLY A 61 -3.29 12.73 -5.22
N MET A 62 -2.65 11.65 -4.78
CA MET A 62 -1.25 11.36 -5.11
C MET A 62 -1.07 11.16 -6.63
N ILE A 63 -1.93 10.36 -7.27
CA ILE A 63 -1.86 10.13 -8.73
C ILE A 63 -2.04 11.45 -9.49
N CYS A 64 -3.07 12.22 -9.17
CA CYS A 64 -3.32 13.50 -9.84
C CYS A 64 -2.14 14.46 -9.68
N ARG A 65 -1.59 14.57 -8.47
CA ARG A 65 -0.42 15.43 -8.19
C ARG A 65 0.80 14.98 -8.98
N SER A 66 1.10 13.68 -8.95
CA SER A 66 2.27 13.11 -9.63
C SER A 66 2.16 13.25 -11.15
N THR A 67 0.98 13.04 -11.73
CA THR A 67 0.75 13.26 -13.16
C THR A 67 0.90 14.74 -13.54
N SER A 68 0.33 15.66 -12.76
CA SER A 68 0.49 17.10 -13.02
C SER A 68 1.96 17.54 -12.95
N LEU A 69 2.71 17.03 -11.97
CA LEU A 69 4.14 17.31 -11.82
C LEU A 69 4.95 16.73 -12.98
N TYR A 70 4.65 15.51 -13.39
CA TYR A 70 5.34 14.89 -14.52
C TYR A 70 5.10 15.66 -15.82
N VAL A 71 3.86 16.07 -16.08
CA VAL A 71 3.52 16.86 -17.28
C VAL A 71 4.21 18.22 -17.26
N SER A 72 4.16 18.95 -16.13
CA SER A 72 4.80 20.27 -16.04
C SER A 72 6.33 20.17 -16.16
N ALA A 73 6.96 19.19 -15.51
CA ALA A 73 8.38 18.92 -15.64
C ALA A 73 8.78 18.58 -17.08
N THR A 74 7.96 17.78 -17.78
CA THR A 74 8.20 17.44 -19.18
C THR A 74 8.15 18.68 -20.08
N VAL A 75 7.16 19.56 -19.90
CA VAL A 75 7.03 20.80 -20.67
C VAL A 75 8.25 21.72 -20.45
N ILE A 76 8.68 21.88 -19.19
CA ILE A 76 9.87 22.68 -18.86
C ILE A 76 11.13 22.06 -19.47
N ALA A 77 11.28 20.74 -19.43
CA ALA A 77 12.43 20.05 -20.01
C ALA A 77 12.51 20.25 -21.53
N PHE A 78 11.37 20.24 -22.24
CA PHE A 78 11.32 20.55 -23.68
C PHE A 78 11.72 21.98 -24.00
N ALA A 79 11.41 22.94 -23.12
CA ALA A 79 11.76 24.34 -23.31
C ALA A 79 13.26 24.63 -23.14
N MET A 80 13.97 23.85 -22.32
CA MET A 80 15.42 24.03 -22.12
C MET A 80 16.24 23.32 -23.20
N ASP A 81 16.01 22.02 -23.38
CA ASP A 81 16.81 21.19 -24.28
C ASP A 81 16.00 19.94 -24.66
N TRP A 82 15.68 19.80 -25.95
CA TRP A 82 14.94 18.65 -26.46
C TRP A 82 15.62 17.30 -26.18
N ARG A 83 16.96 17.29 -26.00
CA ARG A 83 17.74 16.08 -25.70
C ARG A 83 17.48 15.53 -24.29
N ILE A 84 17.32 16.39 -23.27
CA ILE A 84 16.98 15.93 -21.90
C ILE A 84 15.50 15.62 -21.76
N ALA A 85 14.64 16.32 -22.49
CA ALA A 85 13.22 16.01 -22.54
C ALA A 85 12.98 14.56 -23.00
N LEU A 86 13.65 14.10 -24.07
CA LEU A 86 13.53 12.71 -24.52
C LEU A 86 13.94 11.70 -23.45
N ILE A 87 15.06 11.92 -22.75
CA ILE A 87 15.53 11.01 -21.69
C ILE A 87 14.51 10.93 -20.54
N MET A 88 13.97 12.07 -20.09
CA MET A 88 12.91 12.12 -19.08
C MET A 88 11.64 11.37 -19.50
N VAL A 89 11.27 11.49 -20.79
CA VAL A 89 10.11 10.80 -21.37
C VAL A 89 10.32 9.28 -21.42
N TRP A 90 11.55 8.79 -21.62
CA TRP A 90 11.85 7.36 -21.58
C TRP A 90 11.98 6.81 -20.15
N THR A 91 12.55 7.57 -19.21
CA THR A 91 12.73 7.14 -17.82
C THR A 91 11.40 7.08 -17.05
N GLY A 92 10.47 8.00 -17.30
CA GLY A 92 9.14 8.02 -16.68
C GLY A 92 8.37 6.69 -16.76
N PRO A 93 8.09 6.14 -17.96
CA PRO A 93 7.38 4.88 -18.12
C PRO A 93 8.17 3.69 -17.58
N ILE A 94 9.50 3.71 -17.64
CA ILE A 94 10.35 2.67 -17.03
C ILE A 94 10.14 2.63 -15.51
N CYS A 95 10.18 3.78 -14.84
CA CYS A 95 9.91 3.86 -13.41
C CYS A 95 8.50 3.37 -13.05
N ILE A 96 7.48 3.73 -13.85
CA ILE A 96 6.11 3.26 -13.65
C ILE A 96 6.03 1.74 -13.80
N LEU A 97 6.70 1.17 -14.81
CA LEU A 97 6.70 -0.27 -15.07
C LEU A 97 7.31 -1.05 -13.90
N PHE A 98 8.48 -0.65 -13.41
CA PHE A 98 9.12 -1.30 -12.26
C PHE A 98 8.26 -1.18 -11.00
N THR A 99 7.70 0.01 -10.74
CA THR A 99 6.83 0.25 -9.57
C THR A 99 5.55 -0.58 -9.63
N ALA A 100 4.95 -0.74 -10.82
CA ALA A 100 3.75 -1.55 -11.01
C ALA A 100 4.06 -3.06 -10.94
N LEU A 101 5.27 -3.47 -11.30
CA LEU A 101 5.70 -4.87 -11.25
C LEU A 101 5.97 -5.35 -9.82
N THR A 102 6.48 -4.48 -8.93
CA THR A 102 6.77 -4.79 -7.53
C THR A 102 5.60 -5.47 -6.78
N PRO A 103 4.37 -4.91 -6.74
CA PRO A 103 3.27 -5.55 -6.04
C PRO A 103 2.86 -6.89 -6.69
N VAL A 104 3.03 -7.05 -8.01
CA VAL A 104 2.71 -8.31 -8.71
C VAL A 104 3.68 -9.42 -8.28
N LEU A 105 4.97 -9.12 -8.20
CA LEU A 105 6.01 -10.08 -7.82
C LEU A 105 6.00 -10.40 -6.31
N THR A 106 5.54 -9.45 -5.49
CA THR A 106 5.53 -9.59 -4.03
C THR A 106 4.18 -10.05 -3.47
N ALA A 107 3.10 -10.05 -4.25
CA ALA A 107 1.75 -10.41 -3.77
C ALA A 107 1.68 -11.76 -3.07
N THR A 108 2.28 -12.80 -3.67
CA THR A 108 2.24 -14.16 -3.09
C THR A 108 3.04 -14.28 -1.79
N PRO A 109 4.34 -13.93 -1.71
CA PRO A 109 5.07 -14.01 -0.44
C PRO A 109 4.54 -13.04 0.62
N LEU A 110 4.03 -11.86 0.22
CA LEU A 110 3.41 -10.90 1.13
C LEU A 110 2.12 -11.47 1.73
N SER A 111 1.27 -12.13 0.93
CA SER A 111 0.04 -12.76 1.44
C SER A 111 0.33 -13.87 2.46
N SER A 112 1.36 -14.70 2.22
CA SER A 112 1.80 -15.71 3.19
C SER A 112 2.34 -15.08 4.47
N MET A 113 3.11 -13.99 4.36
CA MET A 113 3.62 -13.25 5.51
C MET A 113 2.49 -12.65 6.35
N LEU A 114 1.50 -12.04 5.70
CA LEU A 114 0.32 -11.47 6.36
C LEU A 114 -0.48 -12.55 7.09
N LYS A 115 -0.71 -13.70 6.45
CA LYS A 115 -1.44 -14.82 7.05
C LYS A 115 -0.74 -15.35 8.31
N SER A 116 0.57 -15.56 8.26
CA SER A 116 1.31 -15.98 9.46
C SER A 116 1.35 -14.89 10.54
N GLY A 117 1.29 -13.61 10.17
CA GLY A 117 1.12 -12.50 11.10
C GLY A 117 -0.26 -12.50 11.79
N GLU A 118 -1.34 -12.78 11.04
CA GLU A 118 -2.68 -12.94 11.59
C GLU A 118 -2.75 -14.13 12.56
N GLU A 119 -2.15 -15.26 12.21
CA GLU A 119 -2.06 -16.44 13.10
C GLU A 119 -1.28 -16.13 14.38
N ALA A 120 -0.17 -15.40 14.30
CA ALA A 120 0.62 -14.97 15.46
C ALA A 120 -0.19 -14.02 16.36
N ASN A 121 -0.89 -13.05 15.75
CA ASN A 121 -1.78 -12.13 16.47
C ASN A 121 -2.91 -12.89 17.18
N GLY A 122 -3.51 -13.90 16.55
CA GLY A 122 -4.54 -14.74 17.17
C GLY A 122 -4.03 -15.48 18.42
N VAL A 123 -2.79 -16.02 18.37
CA VAL A 123 -2.16 -16.67 19.54
C VAL A 123 -1.90 -15.65 20.66
N ALA A 124 -1.45 -14.44 20.31
CA ALA A 124 -1.23 -13.38 21.30
C ALA A 124 -2.55 -12.92 21.93
N GLU A 125 -3.61 -12.76 21.13
CA GLU A 125 -4.95 -12.40 21.59
C GLU A 125 -5.53 -13.47 22.54
N GLU A 126 -5.38 -14.75 22.20
CA GLU A 126 -5.78 -15.88 23.07
C GLU A 126 -5.06 -15.84 24.42
N ALA A 127 -3.75 -15.56 24.43
CA ALA A 127 -2.96 -15.45 25.65
C ALA A 127 -3.42 -14.27 26.53
N ILE A 128 -3.73 -13.12 25.92
CA ILE A 128 -4.17 -11.92 26.63
C ILE A 128 -5.58 -12.12 27.21
N LEU A 129 -6.51 -12.67 26.42
CA LEU A 129 -7.88 -12.92 26.87
C LEU A 129 -7.94 -13.93 28.01
N ASN A 130 -7.06 -14.94 28.00
CA ASN A 130 -7.03 -16.02 28.98
C ASN A 130 -5.88 -15.92 29.99
N VAL A 131 -5.35 -14.72 30.24
CA VAL A 131 -4.14 -14.50 31.06
C VAL A 131 -4.18 -15.19 32.43
N LYS A 132 -5.34 -15.19 33.11
CA LYS A 132 -5.51 -15.84 34.43
C LYS A 132 -5.38 -17.36 34.33
N THR A 133 -5.90 -17.96 33.26
CA THR A 133 -5.84 -19.40 33.02
C THR A 133 -4.42 -19.82 32.62
N VAL A 134 -3.77 -19.04 31.77
CA VAL A 134 -2.38 -19.29 31.35
C VAL A 134 -1.44 -19.22 32.56
N ALA A 135 -1.59 -18.21 33.41
CA ALA A 135 -0.83 -18.08 34.65
C ALA A 135 -1.11 -19.23 35.64
N ALA A 136 -2.38 -19.62 35.80
CA ALA A 136 -2.76 -20.73 36.68
C ALA A 136 -2.21 -22.09 36.22
N CYS A 137 -2.03 -22.29 34.91
CA CYS A 137 -1.47 -23.50 34.32
C CYS A 137 0.06 -23.43 34.09
N ASN A 138 0.75 -22.35 34.46
CA ASN A 138 2.15 -22.08 34.09
C ASN A 138 2.42 -22.27 32.57
N GLY A 139 1.44 -21.90 31.73
CA GLY A 139 1.48 -22.13 30.28
C GLY A 139 2.14 -21.01 29.46
N GLU A 140 2.77 -20.04 30.11
CA GLU A 140 3.34 -18.83 29.48
C GLU A 140 4.40 -19.19 28.44
N GLU A 141 5.32 -20.09 28.81
CA GLU A 141 6.45 -20.47 27.97
C GLU A 141 6.02 -21.21 26.70
N GLY A 142 4.98 -22.06 26.80
CA GLY A 142 4.40 -22.73 25.63
C GLY A 142 3.70 -21.78 24.65
N MET A 143 3.07 -20.73 25.14
CA MET A 143 2.46 -19.69 24.28
C MET A 143 3.54 -18.84 23.59
N ILE A 144 4.62 -18.50 24.30
CA ILE A 144 5.77 -17.78 23.74
C ILE A 144 6.45 -18.63 22.65
N GLU A 145 6.66 -19.93 22.89
CA GLU A 145 7.24 -20.83 21.90
C GLU A 145 6.35 -20.96 20.64
N LYS A 146 5.03 -21.12 20.83
CA LYS A 146 4.07 -21.19 19.73
C LYS A 146 4.09 -19.91 18.89
N TYR A 147 4.12 -18.74 19.54
CA TYR A 147 4.22 -17.44 18.88
C TYR A 147 5.55 -17.29 18.12
N GLY A 148 6.67 -17.64 18.76
CA GLY A 148 8.00 -17.59 18.16
C GLY A 148 8.14 -18.50 16.93
N ARG A 149 7.55 -19.70 16.97
CA ARG A 149 7.54 -20.63 15.84
C ARG A 149 6.82 -20.06 14.62
N ILE A 150 5.66 -19.42 14.83
CA ILE A 150 4.89 -18.79 13.75
C ILE A 150 5.70 -17.63 13.15
N LEU A 151 6.26 -16.75 13.98
CA LEU A 151 7.10 -15.64 13.51
C LEU A 151 8.32 -16.10 12.73
N HIS A 152 8.99 -17.16 13.19
CA HIS A 152 10.16 -17.72 12.50
C HIS A 152 9.80 -18.22 11.09
N SER A 153 8.60 -18.78 10.92
CA SER A 153 8.11 -19.20 9.60
C SER A 153 7.85 -18.00 8.65
N SER A 154 7.50 -16.84 9.20
CA SER A 154 7.27 -15.58 8.46
C SER A 154 8.54 -14.89 7.98
N VAL A 155 9.71 -15.21 8.55
CA VAL A 155 10.98 -14.56 8.19
C VAL A 155 11.36 -14.82 6.73
N ARG A 156 11.21 -16.06 6.25
CA ARG A 156 11.54 -16.42 4.87
C ARG A 156 10.74 -15.65 3.82
N PRO A 157 9.39 -15.58 3.87
CA PRO A 157 8.63 -14.77 2.93
C PRO A 157 8.92 -13.28 3.08
N ALA A 158 9.14 -12.77 4.30
CA ALA A 158 9.50 -11.37 4.53
C ALA A 158 10.83 -11.00 3.85
N VAL A 159 11.87 -11.83 4.00
CA VAL A 159 13.17 -11.64 3.32
C VAL A 159 13.01 -11.70 1.80
N ARG A 160 12.16 -12.60 1.29
CA ARG A 160 11.90 -12.69 -0.16
C ARG A 160 11.22 -11.43 -0.69
N VAL A 161 10.24 -10.88 0.02
CA VAL A 161 9.63 -9.59 -0.33
C VAL A 161 10.70 -8.51 -0.33
N GLY A 162 11.44 -8.36 0.77
CA GLY A 162 12.48 -7.33 0.91
C GLY A 162 13.56 -7.41 -0.18
N ALA A 163 14.00 -8.63 -0.54
CA ALA A 163 14.97 -8.85 -1.60
C ALA A 163 14.43 -8.45 -2.98
N ILE A 164 13.17 -8.78 -3.30
CA ILE A 164 12.54 -8.40 -4.58
C ILE A 164 12.38 -6.87 -4.64
N THR A 165 11.83 -6.26 -3.60
CA THR A 165 11.62 -4.80 -3.57
C THR A 165 12.95 -4.04 -3.67
N GLY A 166 13.94 -4.44 -2.87
CA GLY A 166 15.25 -3.80 -2.87
C GLY A 166 15.99 -3.97 -4.20
N PHE A 167 15.92 -5.14 -4.82
CA PHE A 167 16.52 -5.36 -6.15
C PHE A 167 15.89 -4.45 -7.21
N LEU A 168 14.56 -4.30 -7.21
CA LEU A 168 13.86 -3.46 -8.18
C LEU A 168 14.18 -1.96 -7.96
N GLU A 169 14.25 -1.50 -6.72
CA GLU A 169 14.62 -0.10 -6.41
C GLU A 169 16.07 0.23 -6.81
N VAL A 170 17.02 -0.65 -6.52
CA VAL A 170 18.42 -0.48 -6.91
C VAL A 170 18.57 -0.54 -8.44
N ALA A 171 17.80 -1.39 -9.12
CA ALA A 171 17.79 -1.44 -10.58
C ALA A 171 17.35 -0.10 -11.20
N ILE A 172 16.30 0.54 -10.68
CA ILE A 172 15.85 1.86 -11.16
C ILE A 172 16.96 2.90 -11.00
N LEU A 173 17.61 2.99 -9.83
CA LEU A 173 18.68 3.95 -9.59
C LEU A 173 19.90 3.71 -10.51
N PHE A 174 20.25 2.44 -10.74
CA PHE A 174 21.33 2.08 -11.66
C PHE A 174 21.07 2.52 -13.10
N PHE A 175 19.82 2.53 -13.56
CA PHE A 175 19.48 3.07 -14.89
C PHE A 175 19.53 4.60 -14.93
N ILE A 176 19.24 5.30 -13.84
CA ILE A 176 19.16 6.78 -13.81
C ILE A 176 20.55 7.42 -13.64
N TYR A 177 21.38 6.91 -12.73
CA TYR A 177 22.66 7.53 -12.36
C TYR A 177 23.66 7.72 -13.52
N PRO A 178 23.91 6.74 -14.41
CA PRO A 178 24.84 6.91 -15.52
C PRO A 178 24.35 7.97 -16.50
N ASN A 179 23.04 8.00 -16.77
CA ASN A 179 22.41 8.97 -17.66
C ASN A 179 22.48 10.40 -17.10
N ALA A 180 22.42 10.56 -15.77
CA ALA A 180 22.57 11.85 -15.11
C ALA A 180 24.05 12.30 -15.04
N PHE A 181 24.96 11.40 -14.65
CA PHE A 181 26.38 11.70 -14.48
C PHE A 181 27.10 12.04 -15.78
N SER A 182 26.81 11.32 -16.88
CA SER A 182 27.37 11.65 -18.21
C SER A 182 26.96 13.03 -18.72
N ARG A 183 25.94 13.65 -18.12
CA ARG A 183 25.43 14.95 -18.55
C ARG A 183 26.08 16.12 -17.82
N GLU A 184 26.35 15.98 -16.52
CA GLU A 184 27.13 16.96 -15.73
C GLU A 184 28.53 17.20 -16.33
N SER A 185 29.15 16.15 -16.86
CA SER A 185 30.44 16.27 -17.55
C SER A 185 30.33 16.98 -18.91
N SER A 186 29.20 16.83 -19.61
CA SER A 186 28.95 17.47 -20.90
C SER A 186 28.62 18.96 -20.76
N SER A 187 27.84 19.35 -19.74
CA SER A 187 27.53 20.76 -19.44
C SER A 187 28.75 21.53 -18.93
N SER A 188 29.61 20.90 -18.14
CA SER A 188 30.86 21.52 -17.66
C SER A 188 31.85 21.86 -18.80
N CYS A 189 31.82 21.10 -19.91
CA CYS A 189 32.62 21.41 -21.10
C CYS A 189 32.06 22.58 -21.93
N SER A 190 30.74 22.78 -21.96
CA SER A 190 30.12 23.88 -22.74
C SER A 190 30.21 25.25 -22.08
N THR A 191 30.40 25.33 -20.77
CA THR A 191 30.51 26.62 -20.03
C THR A 191 31.95 27.14 -19.92
N SER A 192 32.95 26.34 -20.33
CA SER A 192 34.38 26.71 -20.35
C SER A 192 34.90 27.14 -21.73
N SER A 193 34.03 27.31 -22.74
CA SER A 193 34.38 27.77 -24.09
C SER A 193 33.74 29.11 -24.42
#